data_AF-A0A2A4EAI0-F1
#
_entry.id   AF-A0A2A4EAI0-F1
#
_cell.length_a   1.000
_cell.length_b   1.000
_cell.length_c   1.000
_cell.angle_alpha   90.00
_cell.angle_beta   90.00
_cell.angle_gamma   90.00
#
_symmetry.space_group_name_H-M   'P 1'
#
loop_
_entity.id
_entity.type
_entity.pdbx_description
1 polymer ?
#
loop_
_entity_poly.entity_id
_entity_poly.type
_entity_poly.pdbx_seq_one_letter_code
_entity_poly.pdbx_strand_id
1 'polypeptide(L)'
;MTEPALAPRNAFVGVLVVWAVAFAASIAIGILVPEEWRVPWLVVAFGGVVLLSFAVQLGYGRTQGYILRVAGGALGALLVMGVISVGFGLAALVS
;
A
#
# COMPACT_ATOMS: atom_id res chain seq x y z
N MET A 1 -37.01 7.06 8.86
CA MET A 1 -36.42 8.36 8.47
C MET A 1 -35.27 8.05 7.53
N THR A 2 -35.35 8.48 6.27
CA THR A 2 -34.23 8.38 5.33
C THR A 2 -33.37 9.63 5.52
N GLU A 3 -32.33 9.51 6.34
CA GLU A 3 -31.31 10.54 6.41
C GLU A 3 -30.77 10.80 5.00
N PRO A 4 -30.54 12.08 4.61
CA PRO A 4 -29.94 12.37 3.32
C PRO A 4 -28.60 11.64 3.24
N ALA A 5 -28.40 10.83 2.20
CA ALA A 5 -27.13 10.17 1.97
C ALA A 5 -26.05 11.26 1.85
N LEU A 6 -25.28 11.48 2.92
CA LEU A 6 -24.04 12.25 2.90
C LEU A 6 -23.27 11.84 1.65
N ALA A 7 -22.84 12.81 0.84
CA ALA A 7 -22.24 12.60 -0.48
C ALA A 7 -21.34 11.35 -0.49
N PRO A 8 -21.50 10.42 -1.45
CA PRO A 8 -20.80 9.13 -1.43
C PRO A 8 -19.30 9.36 -1.22
N ARG A 9 -18.79 9.00 -0.05
CA ARG A 9 -17.36 9.08 0.24
C ARG A 9 -16.68 8.15 -0.77
N ASN A 10 -15.80 8.70 -1.59
CA ASN A 10 -15.19 7.93 -2.67
C ASN A 10 -14.38 6.76 -2.08
N ALA A 11 -14.91 5.54 -2.17
CA ALA A 11 -14.32 4.34 -1.60
C ALA A 11 -12.92 4.02 -2.18
N PHE A 12 -12.56 4.62 -3.32
CA PHE A 12 -11.23 4.52 -3.91
C PHE A 12 -10.16 5.31 -3.14
N VAL A 13 -10.53 6.27 -2.30
CA VAL A 13 -9.57 7.02 -1.46
C VAL A 13 -8.81 6.07 -0.54
N GLY A 14 -9.48 5.04 0.02
CA GLY A 14 -8.81 4.03 0.83
C GLY A 14 -7.74 3.24 0.08
N VAL A 15 -7.94 2.99 -1.22
CA VAL A 15 -6.94 2.31 -2.07
C VAL A 15 -5.70 3.20 -2.25
N LEU A 16 -5.91 4.48 -2.54
CA LEU A 16 -4.82 5.44 -2.71
C LEU A 16 -4.01 5.65 -1.41
N VAL A 17 -4.68 5.64 -0.25
CA VAL A 17 -4.02 5.71 1.06
C VAL A 17 -3.07 4.51 1.25
N VAL A 18 -3.52 3.30 0.93
CA VAL A 18 -2.70 2.08 1.02
C VAL A 18 -1.46 2.20 0.12
N TRP A 19 -1.63 2.71 -1.10
CA TRP A 19 -0.51 2.91 -2.03
C TRP A 19 0.48 3.97 -1.53
N ALA A 20 -0.01 5.08 -0.97
CA ALA A 20 0.83 6.11 -0.39
C ALA A 20 1.67 5.57 0.78
N VAL A 21 1.09 4.72 1.63
CA VAL A 21 1.82 4.08 2.73
C VAL A 21 2.87 3.08 2.21
N ALA A 22 2.53 2.26 1.20
CA ALA A 22 3.50 1.38 0.55
C ALA A 22 4.67 2.14 -0.09
N PHE A 23 4.38 3.26 -0.75
CA PHE A 23 5.39 4.15 -1.31
C PHE A 23 6.33 4.66 -0.21
N ALA A 24 5.77 5.26 0.85
CA ALA A 24 6.54 5.81 1.96
C ALA A 24 7.39 4.74 2.66
N ALA A 25 6.83 3.56 2.91
CA ALA A 25 7.54 2.44 3.53
C ALA A 25 8.73 1.98 2.67
N SER A 26 8.55 1.87 1.35
CA SER A 26 9.62 1.45 0.43
C SER A 26 10.76 2.46 0.38
N ILE A 27 10.44 3.76 0.35
CA ILE A 27 11.44 4.83 0.41
C ILE A 27 12.19 4.80 1.75
N ALA A 28 11.46 4.66 2.87
CA ALA A 28 12.06 4.56 4.19
C ALA A 28 13.02 3.36 4.28
N ILE A 29 12.62 2.20 3.75
CA ILE A 29 13.48 1.01 3.74
C ILE A 29 14.72 1.23 2.87
N GLY A 30 14.56 1.76 1.65
CA GLY A 30 15.69 1.99 0.76
C GLY A 30 16.74 2.97 1.33
N ILE A 31 16.31 3.96 2.12
CA ILE A 31 17.20 4.95 2.72
C ILE A 31 17.80 4.46 4.06
N LEU A 32 16.99 3.85 4.93
CA LEU A 32 17.38 3.58 6.32
C LEU A 32 17.96 2.17 6.52
N VAL A 33 17.66 1.22 5.63
CA VAL A 33 18.03 -0.19 5.82
C VAL A 33 19.27 -0.55 4.99
N PRO A 34 20.28 -1.23 5.58
CA PRO A 34 21.42 -1.76 4.86
C PRO A 34 20.99 -2.71 3.73
N GLU A 35 21.74 -2.72 2.63
CA GLU A 35 21.33 -3.39 1.40
C GLU A 35 20.98 -4.88 1.58
N GLU A 36 21.80 -5.60 2.34
CA GLU A 36 21.62 -7.02 2.66
C GLU A 36 20.29 -7.34 3.37
N TRP A 37 19.69 -6.35 4.06
CA TRP A 37 18.44 -6.51 4.81
C TRP A 37 17.21 -5.90 4.12
N ARG A 38 17.37 -5.19 2.99
CA ARG A 38 16.26 -4.47 2.34
C ARG A 38 15.13 -5.42 1.90
N VAL A 39 15.46 -6.55 1.28
CA VAL A 39 14.45 -7.50 0.77
C VAL A 39 13.61 -8.10 1.91
N PRO A 40 14.19 -8.65 3.00
CA PRO A 40 13.41 -9.08 4.15
C PRO A 40 12.47 -8.00 4.70
N TRP A 41 12.96 -6.77 4.87
CA TRP A 41 12.15 -5.67 5.38
C TRP A 41 11.04 -5.23 4.42
N LEU A 42 11.27 -5.29 3.10
CA LEU A 42 10.22 -5.06 2.10
C LEU A 42 9.10 -6.10 2.18
N VAL A 43 9.43 -7.38 2.43
CA VAL A 43 8.43 -8.44 2.62
C VAL A 43 7.61 -8.20 3.89
N VAL A 44 8.27 -7.84 5.00
CA VAL A 44 7.60 -7.50 6.26
C VAL A 44 6.67 -6.29 6.08
N ALA A 45 7.16 -5.23 5.43
CA ALA A 45 6.36 -4.05 5.14
C ALA A 45 5.17 -4.39 4.23
N PHE A 46 5.35 -5.23 3.22
CA PHE A 46 4.26 -5.67 2.36
C PHE A 46 3.19 -6.42 3.15
N GLY A 47 3.57 -7.33 4.05
CA GLY A 47 2.63 -7.98 4.97
C GLY A 47 1.83 -6.97 5.80
N GLY A 48 2.50 -5.96 6.36
CA GLY A 48 1.86 -4.85 7.07
C GLY A 48 0.89 -4.04 6.20
N VAL A 49 1.26 -3.74 4.95
CA VAL A 49 0.40 -3.01 4.01
C VAL A 49 -0.81 -3.82 3.59
N VAL A 50 -0.69 -5.15 3.44
CA VAL A 50 -1.86 -6.01 3.20
C VAL A 50 -2.84 -5.91 4.36
N LEU A 51 -2.38 -6.04 5.61
CA LEU A 51 -3.23 -5.88 6.80
C LEU A 51 -3.85 -4.47 6.88
N LEU A 52 -3.09 -3.43 6.55
CA LEU A 52 -3.57 -2.06 6.46
C LEU A 52 -4.69 -1.93 5.41
N SER A 53 -4.56 -2.59 4.26
CA SER A 53 -5.60 -2.61 3.22
C SER A 53 -6.91 -3.17 3.75
N PHE A 54 -6.86 -4.27 4.51
CA PHE A 54 -8.05 -4.79 5.21
C PHE A 54 -8.61 -3.75 6.19
N ALA A 55 -7.78 -3.20 7.08
CA ALA A 55 -8.22 -2.25 8.11
C ALA A 55 -8.88 -0.99 7.51
N VAL A 56 -8.23 -0.37 6.52
CA VAL A 56 -8.74 0.84 5.84
C VAL A 56 -10.06 0.55 5.16
N GLN A 57 -10.16 -0.56 4.41
CA GLN A 57 -11.37 -0.88 3.66
C GLN A 57 -12.54 -1.31 4.56
N LEU A 58 -12.27 -1.91 5.72
CA LEU A 58 -13.28 -2.21 6.74
C LEU A 58 -13.80 -0.93 7.39
N GLY A 59 -12.92 0.02 7.70
CA GLY A 59 -13.30 1.31 8.30
C GLY A 59 -14.26 2.16 7.45
N TYR A 60 -14.25 1.98 6.11
CA TYR A 60 -15.20 2.65 5.22
C TYR A 60 -16.64 2.09 5.29
N GLY A 61 -16.86 0.92 5.91
CA GLY A 61 -18.20 0.39 6.19
C GLY A 61 -19.02 -0.02 4.96
N ARG A 62 -18.38 -0.28 3.81
CA ARG A 62 -19.06 -0.65 2.55
C ARG A 62 -18.67 -2.04 2.08
N THR A 63 -19.58 -3.00 2.13
CA THR A 63 -19.33 -4.40 1.73
C THR A 63 -19.24 -4.58 0.21
N GLN A 64 -19.99 -3.79 -0.56
CA GLN A 64 -19.97 -3.82 -2.03
C GLN A 64 -18.56 -3.53 -2.57
N GLY A 65 -18.00 -4.45 -3.35
CA GLY A 65 -16.67 -4.30 -3.94
C GLY A 65 -15.50 -4.34 -2.95
N TYR A 66 -15.73 -4.77 -1.69
CA TYR A 66 -14.69 -4.84 -0.65
C TYR A 66 -13.47 -5.64 -1.10
N ILE A 67 -13.67 -6.86 -1.59
CA ILE A 67 -12.58 -7.75 -2.04
C ILE A 67 -11.79 -7.10 -3.17
N LEU A 68 -12.47 -6.49 -4.16
CA LEU A 68 -11.80 -5.81 -5.27
C LEU A 68 -10.97 -4.62 -4.80
N ARG A 69 -11.45 -3.83 -3.82
CA ARG A 69 -10.68 -2.72 -3.27
C ARG A 69 -9.49 -3.18 -2.43
N VAL A 70 -9.66 -4.23 -1.63
CA VAL A 70 -8.56 -4.81 -0.84
C VAL A 70 -7.50 -5.40 -1.77
N ALA A 71 -7.92 -6.18 -2.77
CA ALA A 71 -7.05 -6.76 -3.77
C ALA A 71 -6.36 -5.67 -4.61
N GLY A 72 -7.07 -4.65 -5.07
CA GLY A 72 -6.49 -3.51 -5.79
C GLY A 72 -5.52 -2.70 -4.93
N GLY A 73 -5.81 -2.54 -3.64
CA GLY A 73 -4.90 -1.95 -2.65
C GLY A 73 -3.61 -2.76 -2.51
N ALA A 74 -3.72 -4.07 -2.31
CA ALA A 74 -2.58 -4.97 -2.12
C ALA A 74 -1.75 -5.14 -3.40
N LEU A 75 -2.38 -5.38 -4.56
CA LEU A 75 -1.68 -5.52 -5.84
C LEU A 75 -1.02 -4.21 -6.27
N GLY A 76 -1.72 -3.09 -6.14
CA GLY A 76 -1.12 -1.78 -6.44
C GLY A 76 0.01 -1.42 -5.48
N ALA A 77 -0.11 -1.76 -4.20
CA ALA A 77 1.00 -1.64 -3.26
C ALA A 77 2.20 -2.48 -3.68
N LEU A 78 1.99 -3.76 -4.01
CA LEU A 78 3.06 -4.65 -4.49
C LEU A 78 3.78 -4.05 -5.72
N LEU A 79 3.01 -3.51 -6.68
CA LEU A 79 3.57 -2.84 -7.86
C LEU A 79 4.40 -1.61 -7.48
N VAL A 80 3.86 -0.72 -6.63
CA VAL A 80 4.57 0.48 -6.17
C VAL A 80 5.88 0.12 -5.46
N MET A 81 5.82 -0.84 -4.51
CA MET A 81 7.00 -1.30 -3.77
C MET A 81 8.03 -1.93 -4.71
N GLY A 82 7.58 -2.75 -5.67
CA GLY A 82 8.44 -3.37 -6.67
C GLY A 82 9.17 -2.35 -7.55
N VAL A 83 8.46 -1.35 -8.07
CA VAL A 83 9.06 -0.27 -8.89
C VAL A 83 10.12 0.50 -8.11
N ILE A 84 9.84 0.85 -6.86
CA ILE A 84 10.81 1.54 -5.99
C ILE A 84 12.02 0.65 -5.70
N SER A 85 11.78 -0.63 -5.40
CA SER A 85 12.84 -1.61 -5.15
C SER A 85 13.76 -1.79 -6.36
N VAL A 86 13.20 -1.79 -7.58
CA VAL A 86 14.00 -1.82 -8.82
C VAL A 86 14.87 -0.58 -8.93
N GLY A 87 14.34 0.61 -8.63
CA GLY A 87 15.11 1.86 -8.63
C GLY A 87 16.33 1.81 -7.70
N PHE A 88 16.14 1.33 -6.47
CA PHE A 88 17.25 1.15 -5.52
C PHE A 88 18.24 0.07 -5.98
N GLY A 89 17.73 -1.05 -6.54
CA GLY A 89 18.59 -2.11 -7.07
C GLY A 89 19.45 -1.63 -8.23
N LEU A 90 18.89 -0.84 -9.15
CA LEU A 90 19.65 -0.24 -10.25
C LEU A 90 20.68 0.79 -9.75
N ALA A 91 20.33 1.61 -8.76
CA ALA A 91 21.25 2.57 -8.17
C ALA A 91 22.47 1.87 -7.54
N ALA A 92 22.26 0.75 -6.87
CA ALA A 92 23.33 -0.06 -6.26
C ALA A 92 24.31 -0.66 -7.30
N LEU A 93 23.89 -0.85 -8.56
CA LEU A 93 24.78 -1.34 -9.62
C LEU A 93 25.73 -0.26 -10.18
N VAL A 94 25.44 1.02 -9.94
CA VAL A 94 26.18 2.16 -10.52
C VAL A 94 27.01 2.90 -9.46
N SER A 95 26.77 2.64 -8.18
CA SER A 95 27.53 3.18 -7.03
C SER A 95 28.71 2.29 -6.65
#